data_AF-A0A484C1R9-F1
#
_entry.id   AF-A0A484C1R9-F1
#
_cell.length_a   1.000
_cell.length_b   1.000
_cell.length_c   1.000
_cell.angle_alpha   90.00
_cell.angle_beta   90.00
_cell.angle_gamma   90.00
#
_symmetry.space_group_name_H-M   'P 1'
#
loop_
_entity.id
_entity.type
_entity.pdbx_description
1 polymer ?
#
loop_
_entity_poly.entity_id
_entity_poly.type
_entity_poly.pdbx_seq_one_letter_code
_entity_poly.pdbx_strand_id
1 'polypeptide(L)'
;MGPVEMDEFGDRQVDFAVWDTVNIETGEFQVVCVYNSSLKQLVMQEGRSFQWPGGAPPPDIPKCGFKNDEPACVARTVTMLQMVAIVISFVLVIIVTVTVFIYRKLKLESELAAQLWRVSWDDVQMSNLDKVLKRTCSRLTMSLKGSNCGSLMTMEGNFQIYTKTGYYKGNLAAIKYINKKRSN
;
A
#
# COMPACT_ATOMS: atom_id res chain seq x y z
N MET A 1 -17.91 -62.28 -47.30
CA MET A 1 -17.07 -61.51 -48.25
C MET A 1 -18.01 -60.59 -49.01
N GLY A 2 -17.90 -59.28 -48.80
CA GLY A 2 -18.79 -58.27 -49.37
C GLY A 2 -18.22 -57.63 -50.65
N PRO A 3 -18.90 -56.60 -51.18
CA PRO A 3 -18.40 -55.83 -52.34
C PRO A 3 -17.06 -55.17 -52.03
N VAL A 4 -16.24 -54.98 -53.06
CA VAL A 4 -14.93 -54.31 -52.98
C VAL A 4 -14.94 -53.19 -54.01
N GLU A 5 -14.81 -51.96 -53.52
CA GLU A 5 -14.67 -50.77 -54.34
C GLU A 5 -13.27 -50.18 -54.15
N MET A 6 -12.70 -49.67 -55.23
CA MET A 6 -11.42 -48.96 -55.23
C MET A 6 -11.66 -47.49 -55.53
N ASP A 7 -10.90 -46.60 -54.91
CA ASP A 7 -10.95 -45.17 -55.20
C ASP A 7 -10.08 -44.79 -56.43
N GLU A 8 -10.05 -43.49 -56.74
CA GLU A 8 -9.29 -42.94 -57.87
C GLU A 8 -7.77 -43.11 -57.73
N PHE A 9 -7.27 -43.34 -56.50
CA PHE A 9 -5.86 -43.56 -56.19
C PHE A 9 -5.48 -45.05 -56.17
N GLY A 10 -6.45 -45.94 -56.35
CA GLY A 10 -6.26 -47.39 -56.30
C GLY A 10 -6.31 -47.98 -54.89
N ASP A 11 -6.75 -47.20 -53.91
CA ASP A 11 -6.92 -47.64 -52.53
C ASP A 11 -8.31 -48.26 -52.33
N ARG A 12 -8.37 -49.30 -51.50
CA ARG A 12 -9.63 -50.01 -51.22
C ARG A 12 -10.51 -49.18 -50.29
N GLN A 13 -11.73 -48.94 -50.72
CA GLN A 13 -12.80 -48.43 -49.86
C GLN A 13 -13.32 -49.55 -48.95
N VAL A 14 -13.33 -49.29 -47.64
CA VAL A 14 -13.71 -50.26 -46.61
C VAL A 14 -14.95 -49.77 -45.89
N ASP A 15 -15.93 -50.67 -45.79
CA ASP A 15 -17.10 -50.50 -44.95
C ASP A 15 -16.80 -50.99 -43.54
N PHE A 16 -17.30 -50.26 -42.53
CA PHE A 16 -17.12 -50.60 -41.12
C PHE A 16 -18.46 -50.91 -40.48
N ALA A 17 -18.49 -51.85 -39.54
CA ALA A 17 -19.67 -52.16 -38.74
C ALA A 17 -19.40 -51.84 -37.27
N VAL A 18 -20.30 -51.07 -36.66
CA VAL A 18 -20.27 -50.73 -35.23
C VAL A 18 -21.20 -51.68 -34.50
N TRP A 19 -20.62 -52.39 -33.54
CA TRP A 19 -21.32 -53.30 -32.66
C TRP A 19 -21.63 -52.58 -31.36
N ASP A 20 -22.85 -52.76 -30.87
CA ASP A 20 -23.27 -52.23 -29.58
C ASP A 20 -24.21 -53.22 -28.89
N THR A 21 -24.37 -53.08 -27.59
CA THR A 21 -25.31 -53.87 -26.81
C THR A 21 -26.74 -53.45 -27.14
N VAL A 22 -27.56 -54.37 -27.66
CA VAL A 22 -28.98 -54.08 -27.94
C VAL A 22 -29.82 -54.23 -26.66
N ASN A 23 -29.43 -55.17 -25.80
CA ASN A 23 -30.07 -55.43 -24.52
C ASN A 23 -29.01 -55.49 -23.42
N ILE A 24 -29.11 -54.56 -22.47
CA ILE A 24 -28.16 -54.38 -21.36
C ILE A 24 -28.25 -55.55 -20.37
N GLU A 25 -29.42 -56.17 -20.22
CA GLU A 25 -29.65 -57.27 -19.26
C GLU A 25 -29.09 -58.59 -19.78
N THR A 26 -29.20 -58.84 -21.08
CA THR A 26 -28.67 -60.07 -21.70
C THR A 26 -27.20 -59.95 -22.12
N GLY A 27 -26.68 -58.72 -22.26
CA GLY A 27 -25.32 -58.47 -22.73
C GLY A 27 -25.10 -58.84 -24.20
N GLU A 28 -26.17 -58.88 -24.99
CA GLU A 28 -26.11 -59.29 -26.40
C GLU A 28 -25.63 -58.13 -27.29
N PHE A 29 -24.55 -58.39 -28.03
CA PHE A 29 -23.99 -57.46 -29.00
C PHE A 29 -24.53 -57.74 -30.40
N GLN A 30 -25.00 -56.69 -31.07
CA GLN A 30 -25.39 -56.77 -32.47
C GLN A 30 -24.86 -55.54 -33.23
N VAL A 31 -24.81 -55.64 -34.55
CA VAL A 31 -24.46 -54.50 -35.40
C VAL A 31 -25.57 -53.47 -35.35
N VAL A 32 -25.28 -52.28 -34.83
CA VAL A 32 -26.25 -51.18 -34.72
C VAL A 32 -26.06 -50.16 -35.84
N CYS A 33 -24.82 -49.95 -36.29
CA CYS A 33 -24.50 -49.02 -37.36
C CYS A 33 -23.54 -49.65 -38.37
N VAL A 34 -23.70 -49.28 -39.65
CA VAL A 34 -22.74 -49.62 -40.70
C VAL A 34 -22.32 -48.33 -41.39
N TYR A 35 -21.00 -48.08 -41.44
CA TYR A 35 -20.43 -47.04 -42.26
C TYR A 35 -20.32 -47.52 -43.71
N ASN A 36 -21.05 -46.86 -44.60
CA ASN A 36 -20.97 -47.08 -46.03
C ASN A 36 -19.90 -46.16 -46.62
N SER A 37 -18.84 -46.75 -47.17
CA SER A 37 -17.69 -46.03 -47.72
C SER A 37 -18.05 -45.25 -48.98
N SER A 38 -18.87 -45.83 -49.86
CA SER A 38 -19.28 -45.23 -51.13
C SER A 38 -20.12 -43.96 -50.91
N LEU A 39 -21.03 -44.00 -49.93
CA LEU A 39 -21.89 -42.86 -49.54
C LEU A 39 -21.22 -41.94 -48.51
N LYS A 40 -20.11 -42.39 -47.90
CA LYS A 40 -19.42 -41.73 -46.77
C LYS A 40 -20.37 -41.37 -45.62
N GLN A 41 -21.30 -42.27 -45.33
CA GLN A 41 -22.36 -42.06 -44.34
C GLN A 41 -22.49 -43.23 -43.37
N LEU A 42 -22.82 -42.90 -42.13
CA LEU A 42 -23.21 -43.86 -41.10
C LEU A 42 -24.70 -44.20 -41.27
N VAL A 43 -24.99 -45.43 -41.64
CA VAL A 43 -26.34 -45.95 -41.80
C VAL A 43 -26.72 -46.73 -40.54
N MET A 44 -27.79 -46.29 -39.86
CA MET A 44 -28.35 -47.01 -38.72
C MET A 44 -29.12 -48.24 -39.21
N GLN A 45 -28.98 -49.37 -38.51
CA GLN A 45 -29.76 -50.56 -38.78
C GLN A 45 -31.21 -50.38 -38.32
N GLU A 46 -32.17 -50.91 -39.08
CA GLU A 46 -33.60 -50.73 -38.81
C GLU A 46 -33.97 -51.19 -37.39
N GLY A 47 -34.65 -50.31 -36.65
CA GLY A 47 -35.11 -50.58 -35.29
C GLY A 47 -34.01 -50.65 -34.23
N ARG A 48 -32.77 -50.23 -34.54
CA ARG A 48 -31.64 -50.23 -33.59
C ARG A 48 -31.13 -48.81 -33.34
N SER A 49 -30.75 -48.54 -32.10
CA SER A 49 -30.14 -47.28 -31.67
C SER A 49 -29.01 -47.57 -30.67
N PHE A 50 -28.07 -46.64 -30.54
CA PHE A 50 -27.00 -46.75 -29.54
C PHE A 50 -27.58 -46.77 -28.12
N GLN A 51 -27.11 -47.70 -27.30
CA GLN A 51 -27.54 -47.85 -25.91
C GLN A 51 -26.52 -47.21 -24.98
N TRP A 52 -26.84 -46.00 -24.52
CA TRP A 52 -26.02 -45.33 -23.52
C TRP A 52 -26.61 -45.57 -22.13
N PRO A 53 -25.83 -46.03 -21.13
CA PRO A 53 -26.32 -46.23 -19.76
C PRO A 53 -26.93 -44.98 -19.13
N GLY A 54 -26.48 -43.79 -19.55
CA GLY A 54 -27.02 -42.48 -19.13
C GLY A 54 -28.05 -41.88 -20.08
N GLY A 55 -28.54 -42.63 -21.08
CA GLY A 55 -29.50 -42.19 -22.09
C GLY A 55 -28.92 -41.30 -23.20
N ALA A 56 -27.73 -40.74 -23.00
CA ALA A 56 -27.04 -39.88 -23.96
C ALA A 56 -25.55 -40.24 -24.08
N PRO A 57 -24.92 -39.98 -25.23
CA PRO A 57 -23.48 -40.14 -25.39
C PRO A 57 -22.75 -39.24 -24.38
N PRO A 58 -21.75 -39.78 -23.66
CA PRO A 58 -20.94 -38.96 -22.78
C PRO A 58 -20.19 -37.90 -23.61
N PRO A 59 -19.92 -36.71 -23.05
CA PRO A 59 -19.16 -35.70 -23.74
C PRO A 59 -17.72 -36.18 -23.98
N ASP A 60 -17.17 -35.86 -25.16
CA ASP A 60 -15.81 -36.22 -25.56
C ASP A 60 -14.73 -35.69 -24.59
N ILE A 61 -15.03 -34.58 -23.92
CA ILE A 61 -14.15 -33.96 -22.91
C ILE A 61 -14.92 -33.89 -21.59
N PRO A 62 -14.35 -34.38 -20.48
CA PRO A 62 -14.97 -34.25 -19.16
C PRO A 62 -15.10 -32.77 -18.77
N LYS A 63 -16.05 -32.44 -17.89
CA LYS A 63 -16.37 -31.06 -17.46
C LYS A 63 -15.18 -30.23 -16.96
N CYS A 64 -14.10 -30.88 -16.52
CA CYS A 64 -12.91 -30.25 -15.96
C CYS A 64 -11.67 -30.39 -16.86
N GLY A 65 -11.85 -30.85 -18.10
CA GLY A 65 -10.75 -31.25 -18.98
C GLY A 65 -10.03 -32.52 -18.48
N PHE A 66 -9.25 -33.15 -19.36
CA PHE A 66 -8.50 -34.36 -19.01
C PHE A 66 -7.33 -34.09 -18.05
N LYS A 67 -6.80 -32.86 -18.06
CA LYS A 67 -5.63 -32.46 -17.28
C LYS A 67 -5.94 -31.47 -16.15
N ASN A 68 -7.21 -31.25 -15.82
CA ASN A 68 -7.63 -30.20 -14.89
C ASN A 68 -7.12 -28.80 -15.27
N ASP A 69 -6.86 -28.54 -16.55
CA ASP A 69 -6.41 -27.22 -17.03
C ASP A 69 -7.58 -26.26 -17.28
N GLU A 70 -8.82 -26.74 -17.11
CA GLU A 70 -10.03 -25.97 -17.39
C GLU A 70 -10.32 -24.96 -16.26
N PRO A 71 -10.39 -23.65 -16.55
CA PRO A 71 -10.53 -22.60 -15.53
C PRO A 71 -11.84 -22.68 -14.74
N ALA A 72 -12.82 -23.46 -15.20
CA ALA A 72 -14.08 -23.71 -14.51
C ALA A 72 -13.94 -24.65 -13.31
N CYS A 73 -12.98 -25.59 -13.33
CA CYS A 73 -12.73 -26.55 -12.26
C CYS A 73 -11.45 -26.31 -11.48
N VAL A 74 -10.51 -25.53 -12.02
CA VAL A 74 -9.38 -25.03 -11.23
C VAL A 74 -9.93 -23.99 -10.27
N ALA A 75 -10.31 -24.43 -9.07
CA ALA A 75 -10.47 -23.54 -7.93
C ALA A 75 -9.20 -22.69 -7.88
N ARG A 76 -9.32 -21.40 -8.23
CA ARG A 76 -8.23 -20.44 -8.31
C ARG A 76 -7.35 -20.58 -7.08
N THR A 77 -6.28 -21.36 -7.18
CA THR A 77 -5.14 -21.21 -6.32
C THR A 77 -4.65 -19.81 -6.66
N VAL A 78 -4.78 -18.90 -5.70
CA VAL A 78 -4.23 -17.54 -5.81
C VAL A 78 -2.86 -17.70 -6.44
N THR A 79 -2.68 -17.16 -7.64
CA THR A 79 -1.48 -17.44 -8.41
C THR A 79 -0.28 -17.08 -7.55
N MET A 80 0.79 -17.88 -7.54
CA MET A 80 1.94 -17.66 -6.65
C MET A 80 2.43 -16.19 -6.69
N LEU A 81 2.27 -15.54 -7.85
CA LEU A 81 2.51 -14.11 -8.06
C LEU A 81 1.60 -13.19 -7.23
N GLN A 82 0.30 -13.46 -7.14
CA GLN A 82 -0.64 -12.70 -6.32
C GLN A 82 -0.31 -12.81 -4.82
N MET A 83 0.05 -14.00 -4.34
CA MET A 83 0.50 -14.18 -2.95
C MET A 83 1.76 -13.38 -2.66
N VAL A 84 2.75 -13.43 -3.55
CA VAL A 84 4.01 -12.66 -3.42
C VAL A 84 3.74 -11.15 -3.46
N ALA A 85 2.85 -10.69 -4.35
CA ALA A 85 2.49 -9.27 -4.46
C ALA A 85 1.85 -8.74 -3.16
N ILE A 86 0.98 -9.52 -2.52
CA ILE A 86 0.36 -9.16 -1.25
C ILE A 86 1.42 -9.05 -0.13
N VAL A 87 2.34 -10.00 -0.05
CA VAL A 87 3.41 -9.99 0.96
C VAL A 87 4.32 -8.77 0.79
N ILE A 88 4.73 -8.47 -0.46
CA ILE A 88 5.56 -7.30 -0.75
C ILE A 88 4.82 -6.00 -0.40
N SER A 89 3.54 -5.89 -0.76
CA SER A 89 2.72 -4.73 -0.42
C SER A 89 2.65 -4.51 1.10
N PHE A 90 2.43 -5.58 1.87
CA PHE A 90 2.37 -5.51 3.33
C PHE A 90 3.69 -5.04 3.95
N VAL A 91 4.83 -5.57 3.48
CA VAL A 91 6.16 -5.15 3.94
C VAL A 91 6.41 -3.68 3.63
N LEU A 92 6.04 -3.19 2.44
CA LEU A 92 6.18 -1.79 2.07
C LEU A 92 5.36 -0.88 2.99
N VAL A 93 4.13 -1.25 3.32
CA VAL A 93 3.28 -0.50 4.27
C VAL A 93 3.96 -0.40 5.63
N ILE A 94 4.53 -1.49 6.15
CA ILE A 94 5.26 -1.48 7.41
C ILE A 94 6.43 -0.50 7.35
N ILE A 95 7.25 -0.56 6.31
CA ILE A 95 8.41 0.34 6.16
C ILE A 95 7.95 1.81 6.13
N VAL A 96 6.90 2.13 5.37
CA VAL A 96 6.36 3.50 5.30
C VAL A 96 5.84 3.95 6.67
N THR A 97 5.12 3.10 7.40
CA THR A 97 4.62 3.47 8.73
C THR A 97 5.77 3.73 9.72
N VAL A 98 6.80 2.87 9.74
CA VAL A 98 7.97 3.02 10.62
C VAL A 98 8.74 4.30 10.29
N THR A 99 8.99 4.57 9.00
CA THR A 99 9.72 5.78 8.59
C THR A 99 8.96 7.06 8.96
N VAL A 100 7.63 7.10 8.78
CA VAL A 100 6.79 8.23 9.23
C VAL A 100 6.84 8.40 10.75
N PHE A 101 6.79 7.30 11.50
CA PHE A 101 6.90 7.34 12.97
C PHE A 101 8.24 7.93 13.42
N ILE A 102 9.35 7.46 12.84
CA ILE A 102 10.70 7.96 13.14
C ILE A 102 10.81 9.44 12.78
N TYR A 103 10.34 9.85 11.60
CA TYR A 103 10.37 11.25 11.18
C TYR A 103 9.61 12.16 12.15
N ARG A 104 8.41 11.75 12.57
CA ARG A 104 7.63 12.50 13.57
C ARG A 104 8.36 12.60 14.90
N LYS A 105 9.00 11.53 15.36
CA LYS A 105 9.78 11.51 16.61
C LYS A 105 10.99 12.45 16.51
N LEU A 106 11.76 12.37 15.44
CA LEU A 106 12.92 13.24 15.23
C LEU A 106 12.54 14.72 15.12
N LYS A 107 11.41 15.04 14.50
CA LYS A 107 10.91 16.42 14.44
C LYS A 107 10.52 16.96 15.83
N LEU A 108 9.88 16.13 16.66
CA LEU A 108 9.56 16.53 18.03
C LEU A 108 10.83 16.71 18.88
N GLU A 109 11.81 15.83 18.71
CA GLU A 109 13.10 15.95 19.39
C GLU A 109 13.89 17.18 18.92
N SER A 110 13.85 17.52 17.63
CA SER A 110 14.52 18.72 17.11
C SER A 110 13.86 20.00 17.62
N GLU A 111 12.53 20.02 17.78
CA GLU A 111 11.82 21.14 18.40
C GLU A 111 12.14 21.28 19.90
N LEU A 112 12.30 20.17 20.64
CA LEU A 112 12.76 20.18 22.04
C LEU A 112 14.23 20.63 22.16
N ALA A 113 15.10 20.11 21.29
CA ALA A 113 16.53 20.43 21.25
C ALA A 113 16.81 21.86 20.77
N ALA A 114 15.86 22.49 20.07
CA ALA A 114 15.95 23.91 19.71
C ALA A 114 16.03 24.83 20.94
N GLN A 115 15.69 24.33 22.14
CA GLN A 115 16.00 24.93 23.44
C GLN A 115 15.68 26.44 23.48
N LEU A 116 14.55 26.82 22.85
CA LEU A 116 14.14 28.21 22.64
C LEU A 116 13.95 28.99 23.94
N TRP A 117 13.75 28.29 25.05
CA TRP A 117 13.64 28.84 26.41
C TRP A 117 14.99 29.22 27.02
N ARG A 118 16.12 28.71 26.50
CA ARG A 118 17.45 28.98 27.03
C ARG A 118 18.06 30.15 26.27
N VAL A 119 17.79 31.33 26.79
CA VAL A 119 18.40 32.57 26.31
C VAL A 119 19.87 32.59 26.74
N SER A 120 20.80 32.74 25.79
CA SER A 120 22.22 33.00 26.07
C SER A 120 22.39 34.45 26.55
N TRP A 121 23.33 34.68 27.46
CA TRP A 121 23.63 36.04 27.94
C TRP A 121 24.25 36.93 26.86
N ASP A 122 24.90 36.34 25.85
CA ASP A 122 25.51 37.06 24.73
C ASP A 122 24.47 37.74 23.82
N ASP A 123 23.24 37.23 23.77
CA ASP A 123 22.13 37.79 22.99
C ASP A 123 21.40 38.94 23.73
N VAL A 124 21.71 39.16 25.01
CA VAL A 124 21.11 40.22 25.83
C VAL A 124 22.02 41.45 25.78
N GLN A 125 21.67 42.40 24.91
CA GLN A 125 22.35 43.68 24.87
C GLN A 125 21.88 44.54 26.05
N MET A 126 22.70 44.60 27.11
CA MET A 126 22.63 45.67 28.10
C MET A 126 23.22 46.93 27.44
N SER A 127 22.32 47.74 26.85
CA SER A 127 22.69 49.00 26.22
C SER A 127 23.50 49.86 27.19
N ASN A 128 24.82 49.88 27.01
CA ASN A 128 25.67 50.95 27.52
C ASN A 128 25.44 52.16 26.59
N LEU A 129 24.30 52.82 26.77
CA LEU A 129 23.93 54.08 26.10
C LEU A 129 24.79 55.26 26.59
N ASP A 130 26.00 55.00 27.07
CA ASP A 130 26.87 56.02 27.67
C ASP A 130 27.81 56.66 26.62
N LYS A 131 27.89 56.06 25.42
CA LYS A 131 28.85 56.48 24.39
C LYS A 131 28.24 57.22 23.19
N VAL A 132 26.93 57.09 22.92
CA VAL A 132 26.31 57.69 21.71
C VAL A 132 25.67 59.05 21.99
N LEU A 133 25.22 59.33 23.23
CA LEU A 133 24.65 60.63 23.61
C LEU A 133 25.71 61.68 24.02
N LYS A 134 27.00 61.48 23.69
CA LYS A 134 28.06 62.48 23.97
C LYS A 134 28.33 63.45 22.82
N ARG A 135 27.67 63.30 21.66
CA ARG A 135 28.01 64.10 20.46
C ARG A 135 26.99 65.13 20.00
N THR A 136 25.82 65.27 20.63
CA THR A 136 24.85 66.26 20.16
C THR A 136 24.06 66.88 21.32
N CYS A 137 24.01 68.22 21.32
CA CYS A 137 23.17 69.12 22.14
C CYS A 137 23.62 69.51 23.56
N SER A 138 24.40 70.61 23.57
CA SER A 138 24.14 71.88 24.29
C SER A 138 23.77 71.91 25.79
N ARG A 139 24.63 72.64 26.51
CA ARG A 139 24.57 73.13 27.90
C ARG A 139 23.15 73.45 28.39
N LEU A 140 22.74 72.85 29.51
CA LEU A 140 22.04 73.49 30.64
C LEU A 140 22.11 72.54 31.88
N THR A 141 22.90 73.00 32.86
CA THR A 141 22.91 72.78 34.32
C THR A 141 22.25 71.55 34.99
N MET A 142 23.12 70.86 35.76
CA MET A 142 22.98 70.38 37.15
C MET A 142 22.56 68.92 37.45
N SER A 143 23.46 68.31 38.24
CA SER A 143 23.33 67.18 39.15
C SER A 143 23.46 65.77 38.58
N LEU A 144 24.68 65.28 38.80
CA LEU A 144 25.19 63.94 38.65
C LEU A 144 24.61 63.02 39.75
N LYS A 145 23.55 62.25 39.47
CA LYS A 145 23.35 60.94 40.11
C LYS A 145 22.46 60.05 39.26
N GLY A 146 23.09 59.09 38.58
CA GLY A 146 22.48 58.26 37.55
C GLY A 146 21.31 57.43 38.05
N SER A 147 20.28 57.33 37.20
CA SER A 147 19.31 56.24 37.27
C SER A 147 19.13 55.67 35.86
N ASN A 148 19.76 54.52 35.63
CA ASN A 148 19.49 53.65 34.48
C ASN A 148 18.51 52.59 34.96
N CYS A 149 17.22 52.94 35.06
CA CYS A 149 16.14 52.02 35.36
C CYS A 149 14.92 52.43 34.53
N GLY A 150 14.62 51.69 33.46
CA GLY A 150 13.39 51.85 32.71
C GLY A 150 12.22 51.48 33.61
N SER A 151 11.42 52.47 34.00
CA SER A 151 10.21 52.25 34.79
C SER A 151 9.03 52.02 33.84
N LEU A 152 8.42 50.84 33.92
CA LEU A 152 7.11 50.58 33.33
C LEU A 152 6.07 51.16 34.30
N MET A 153 5.35 52.21 33.91
CA MET A 153 4.27 52.79 34.71
C MET A 153 3.12 51.78 34.78
N THR A 154 3.00 51.06 35.89
CA THR A 154 1.72 50.43 36.23
C THR A 154 0.77 51.52 36.67
N MET A 155 -0.35 51.65 35.95
CA MET A 155 -1.44 52.52 36.35
C MET A 155 -1.86 52.10 37.78
N GLU A 156 -2.02 53.10 38.65
CA GLU A 156 -2.51 52.99 40.04
C GLU A 156 -1.44 52.78 41.13
N GLY A 157 -0.99 53.90 41.72
CA GLY A 157 -0.33 53.95 43.04
C GLY A 157 1.18 53.67 43.05
N ASN A 158 1.97 54.74 43.25
CA ASN A 158 3.40 54.88 43.63
C ASN A 158 4.25 53.64 44.03
N PHE A 159 4.23 52.56 43.27
CA PHE A 159 5.19 51.46 43.36
C PHE A 159 6.07 51.48 42.12
N GLN A 160 7.20 52.19 42.21
CA GLN A 160 8.27 52.08 41.22
C GLN A 160 8.97 50.73 41.41
N ILE A 161 8.60 49.74 40.59
CA ILE A 161 9.25 48.44 40.59
C ILE A 161 10.54 48.55 39.78
N TYR A 162 11.67 48.70 40.48
CA TYR A 162 13.00 48.69 39.88
C TYR A 162 13.39 47.27 39.50
N THR A 163 13.20 46.90 38.23
CA THR A 163 13.72 45.64 37.67
C THR A 163 14.78 45.95 36.63
N LYS A 164 15.89 45.22 36.66
CA LYS A 164 16.96 45.35 35.67
C LYS A 164 16.43 44.92 34.31
N THR A 165 16.34 45.84 33.35
CA THR A 165 15.86 45.56 31.99
C THR A 165 17.02 45.39 31.03
N GLY A 166 16.86 44.54 30.01
CA GLY A 166 17.81 44.37 28.92
C GLY A 166 17.07 44.21 27.59
N TYR A 167 17.73 44.52 26.48
CA TYR A 167 17.16 44.28 25.15
C TYR A 167 17.56 42.89 24.65
N TYR A 168 16.57 42.05 24.38
CA TYR A 168 16.75 40.74 23.73
C TYR A 168 16.11 40.80 22.35
N LYS A 169 16.92 40.67 21.29
CA LYS A 169 16.48 40.72 19.87
C LYS A 169 15.53 41.90 19.56
N GLY A 170 15.83 43.09 20.10
CA GLY A 170 15.05 44.31 19.90
C GLY A 170 13.85 44.52 20.84
N ASN A 171 13.49 43.52 21.65
CA ASN A 171 12.40 43.62 22.63
C ASN A 171 12.93 43.89 24.04
N LEU A 172 12.25 44.74 24.81
CA LEU A 172 12.60 45.02 26.21
C LEU A 172 12.18 43.84 27.09
N ALA A 173 13.15 43.22 27.76
CA ALA A 173 12.93 42.08 28.66
C ALA A 173 13.33 42.44 30.10
N ALA A 174 12.59 41.90 31.06
CA ALA A 174 12.87 42.03 32.49
C ALA A 174 13.79 40.88 32.98
N ILE A 175 14.85 41.21 33.71
CA ILE A 175 15.85 40.25 34.19
C ILE A 175 15.66 40.05 35.70
N LYS A 176 15.42 38.80 36.12
CA LYS A 176 15.32 38.42 37.53
C LYS A 176 16.45 37.47 37.91
N TYR A 177 17.26 37.86 38.89
CA TYR A 177 18.29 36.98 39.45
C TYR A 177 17.65 35.94 40.37
N ILE A 178 17.99 34.67 40.16
CA ILE A 178 17.56 33.57 41.03
C ILE A 178 18.77 33.17 41.88
N ASN A 179 18.68 33.38 43.20
CA ASN A 179 19.69 32.88 44.14
C ASN A 179 19.48 31.38 44.33
N LYS A 180 20.28 30.55 43.65
CA LYS A 180 20.27 29.10 43.89
C LYS A 180 21.17 28.79 45.09
N LYS A 181 20.58 28.53 46.27
CA LYS A 181 21.33 27.90 47.35
C LYS A 181 21.77 26.52 46.88
N ARG A 182 23.07 26.25 46.93
CA ARG A 182 23.67 24.96 46.59
C ARG A 182 23.22 23.94 47.64
N SER A 183 22.29 23.06 47.28
CA SER A 183 22.07 21.83 48.04
C SER A 183 23.24 20.93 47.71
N ASN A 184 24.11 20.71 48.70
CA ASN A 184 24.92 19.50 48.74
C ASN A 184 24.00 18.31 49.05
#